data_AF-A0A0S9DC83-F1
#
_entry.id   AF-A0A0S9DC83-F1
#
_cell.length_a   1.000
_cell.length_b   1.000
_cell.length_c   1.000
_cell.angle_alpha   90.00
_cell.angle_beta   90.00
_cell.angle_gamma   90.00
#
_symmetry.space_group_name_H-M   'P 1'
#
loop_
_entity.id
_entity.type
_entity.pdbx_description
1 polymer ?
#
loop_
_entity_poly.entity_id
_entity_poly.type
_entity_poly.pdbx_seq_one_letter_code
_entity_poly.pdbx_strand_id
1 'polypeptide(L)' 'MSSGHLERVVAAARSSRSHTTIEGLHPDTGALSLTELQVAAASAVSSGEPLAVVAAMADLPSLAVLDAVDALQPGSH' A
#
# COMPACT_ATOMS: atom_id res chain seq x y z
N MET A 1 -12.29 11.84 11.83
CA MET A 1 -11.48 11.72 10.59
C MET A 1 -10.15 11.17 11.04
N SER A 2 -9.83 9.93 10.65
CA SER A 2 -8.91 9.07 11.42
C SER A 2 -7.48 9.19 10.88
N SER A 3 -6.74 10.17 11.41
CA SER A 3 -5.35 10.50 11.04
C SER A 3 -4.40 9.28 11.05
N GLY A 4 -4.69 8.29 11.90
CA GLY A 4 -3.85 7.11 12.09
C GLY A 4 -3.78 6.15 10.89
N HIS A 5 -4.71 6.23 9.93
CA HIS A 5 -4.61 5.43 8.69
C HIS A 5 -3.63 6.07 7.71
N LEU A 6 -3.71 7.39 7.51
CA LEU A 6 -2.78 8.14 6.67
C LEU A 6 -1.35 8.12 7.23
N GLU A 7 -1.18 8.22 8.55
CA GLU A 7 0.14 8.10 9.17
C GLU A 7 0.78 6.72 8.93
N ARG A 8 -0.02 5.64 8.96
CA ARG A 8 0.46 4.29 8.62
C ARG A 8 0.89 4.18 7.16
N VAL A 9 0.15 4.81 6.23
CA VAL A 9 0.53 4.87 4.81
C VAL A 9 1.88 5.57 4.63
N VAL A 10 2.06 6.73 5.27
CA VAL A 10 3.31 7.50 5.19
C VAL A 10 4.49 6.73 5.82
N ALA A 11 4.27 6.11 6.98
CA ALA A 11 5.28 5.29 7.65
C ALA A 11 5.70 4.11 6.76
N ALA A 12 4.74 3.40 6.18
CA ALA A 12 5.01 2.28 5.29
C ALA A 12 5.66 2.72 3.97
N ALA A 13 5.33 3.90 3.44
CA ALA A 13 5.96 4.45 2.23
C ALA A 13 7.43 4.77 2.47
N ARG A 14 7.73 5.36 3.64
CA ARG A 14 9.11 5.65 4.07
C ARG A 14 9.90 4.37 4.31
N SER A 15 9.30 3.37 4.95
CA SER A 15 9.92 2.06 5.17
C SER A 15 10.17 1.35 3.85
N SER A 16 9.20 1.31 2.94
CA SER A 16 9.35 0.70 1.61
C SER A 16 10.47 1.35 0.80
N ARG A 17 10.58 2.69 0.81
CA ARG A 17 11.70 3.42 0.18
C ARG A 17 13.05 3.07 0.81
N SER A 18 13.10 2.93 2.13
CA SER A 18 14.32 2.55 2.85
C SER A 18 14.69 1.09 2.58
N HIS A 19 13.70 0.21 2.45
CA HIS A 19 13.88 -1.22 2.19
C HIS A 19 14.32 -1.51 0.75
N THR A 20 13.82 -0.74 -0.23
CA THR A 20 14.25 -0.83 -1.64
C THR A 20 15.75 -0.49 -1.82
N THR A 21 16.36 0.20 -0.85
CA THR A 21 17.79 0.51 -0.87
C THR A 21 18.65 -0.63 -0.30
N ILE A 22 18.07 -1.57 0.46
CA ILE A 22 18.82 -2.66 1.13
C ILE A 22 18.52 -4.04 0.51
N GLU A 23 17.34 -4.24 -0.07
CA GLU A 23 16.95 -5.51 -0.68
C GLU A 23 16.95 -5.44 -2.21
N GLY A 24 18.14 -5.30 -2.77
CA GLY A 24 18.38 -5.96 -4.05
C GLY A 24 18.32 -7.47 -3.80
N LEU A 25 17.59 -8.21 -4.65
CA LEU A 25 17.62 -9.67 -4.81
C LEU A 25 16.48 -10.50 -4.16
N HIS A 26 15.26 -10.44 -4.70
CA HIS A 26 14.48 -11.64 -5.08
C HIS A 26 13.15 -11.29 -5.79
N PRO A 27 12.94 -11.68 -7.06
CA PRO A 27 11.59 -11.83 -7.60
C PRO A 27 11.10 -13.24 -7.25
N ASP A 28 10.72 -13.47 -5.98
CA ASP A 28 10.18 -14.77 -5.59
C ASP A 28 8.72 -14.89 -6.04
N THR A 29 8.48 -15.98 -6.75
CA THR A 29 7.29 -16.27 -7.52
C THR A 29 6.32 -17.06 -6.65
N GLY A 30 5.13 -16.52 -6.40
CA GLY A 30 4.00 -17.27 -5.85
C GLY A 30 3.34 -16.58 -4.66
N ALA A 31 2.17 -15.98 -4.91
CA ALA A 31 1.37 -15.19 -3.96
C ALA A 31 2.02 -13.87 -3.52
N LEU A 32 1.62 -12.81 -4.22
CA LEU A 32 1.37 -11.46 -3.70
C LEU A 32 1.91 -11.22 -2.29
N SER A 33 3.22 -10.99 -2.14
CA SER A 33 3.78 -10.47 -0.90
C SER A 33 3.29 -9.03 -0.78
N LEU A 34 2.10 -8.89 -0.22
CA LEU A 34 1.40 -7.64 -0.04
C LEU A 34 2.28 -6.75 0.84
N THR A 35 2.86 -5.71 0.25
CA THR A 35 3.75 -4.83 0.98
C THR A 35 2.97 -4.14 2.09
N GLU A 36 3.60 -3.83 3.23
CA GLU A 36 2.93 -3.10 4.32
C GLU A 36 2.30 -1.78 3.83
N LEU A 37 2.88 -1.18 2.78
CA LEU A 37 2.34 0.01 2.12
C LEU A 37 1.01 -0.24 1.43
N GLN A 38 0.88 -1.36 0.70
CA GLN A 38 -0.36 -1.77 0.04
C GLN A 38 -1.46 -2.07 1.08
N VAL A 39 -1.11 -2.76 2.18
CA VAL A 39 -2.03 -3.01 3.31
C VAL A 39 -2.51 -1.70 3.94
N ALA A 40 -1.59 -0.78 4.24
CA ALA A 40 -1.93 0.49 4.84
C ALA A 40 -2.79 1.35 3.90
N ALA A 41 -2.45 1.39 2.61
CA ALA A 41 -3.17 2.15 1.60
C ALA A 41 -4.60 1.64 1.43
N ALA A 42 -4.78 0.33 1.27
CA ALA A 42 -6.10 -0.26 1.15
C ALA A 42 -6.93 -0.13 2.43
N SER A 43 -6.30 -0.26 3.61
CA SER A 43 -6.97 -0.03 4.89
C SER A 43 -7.43 1.42 5.03
N ALA A 44 -6.65 2.39 4.57
CA ALA A 44 -7.05 3.80 4.54
C ALA A 44 -8.24 4.05 3.60
N VAL A 45 -8.19 3.51 2.38
CA VAL A 45 -9.29 3.62 1.41
C VAL A 45 -10.57 2.95 1.92
N SER A 46 -10.45 1.76 2.51
CA SER A 46 -11.58 1.02 3.13
C SER A 46 -12.15 1.76 4.35
N SER A 47 -11.32 2.53 5.07
CA SER A 47 -11.76 3.44 6.14
C SER A 47 -12.49 4.70 5.62
N GLY A 48 -12.60 4.89 4.30
CA GLY A 48 -13.25 6.04 3.67
C GLY A 48 -12.31 7.20 3.31
N GLU A 49 -11.00 7.00 3.40
CA GLU A 49 -10.04 8.02 2.94
C GLU A 49 -10.05 8.11 1.40
N PRO A 50 -10.02 9.31 0.82
CA PRO A 50 -10.04 9.48 -0.63
C PRO A 50 -8.77 8.91 -1.26
N LEU A 51 -8.95 8.09 -2.29
CA LEU A 51 -7.87 7.39 -2.99
C LEU A 51 -6.75 8.33 -3.47
N ALA A 52 -7.10 9.53 -3.94
CA ALA A 52 -6.13 10.53 -4.38
C ALA A 52 -5.20 11.00 -3.23
N VAL A 53 -5.72 11.11 -2.00
CA VAL A 53 -4.92 11.50 -0.83
C VAL A 53 -4.03 10.35 -0.39
N VAL A 54 -4.56 9.13 -0.37
CA VAL A 54 -3.78 7.93 -0.05
C VAL A 54 -2.64 7.73 -1.05
N ALA A 55 -2.91 7.90 -2.35
CA ALA A 55 -1.91 7.84 -3.41
C ALA A 55 -0.81 8.90 -3.24
N ALA A 56 -1.21 10.14 -2.96
CA ALA A 56 -0.26 11.23 -2.70
C ALA A 56 0.61 10.98 -1.46
N MET A 57 0.02 10.42 -0.39
CA MET A 57 0.74 10.13 0.87
C MET A 57 1.65 8.91 0.75
N ALA A 58 1.25 7.93 -0.07
CA ALA A 58 2.04 6.75 -0.39
C ALA A 58 3.18 7.06 -1.38
N ASP A 59 3.17 8.23 -2.03
CA ASP A 59 4.00 8.55 -3.20
C ASP A 59 3.88 7.47 -4.29
N LEU A 60 2.66 6.97 -4.51
CA LEU A 60 2.32 5.93 -5.47
C LEU A 60 1.27 6.40 -6.47
N PRO A 61 1.26 5.85 -7.69
CA PRO A 61 0.16 6.10 -8.62
C PRO A 61 -1.15 5.52 -8.07
N SER A 62 -2.26 6.22 -8.30
CA SER A 62 -3.61 5.79 -7.91
C SER A 62 -3.95 4.36 -8.37
N LEU A 63 -3.43 3.95 -9.53
CA LEU A 63 -3.58 2.61 -10.07
C LEU A 63 -2.93 1.53 -9.20
N ALA A 64 -1.76 1.80 -8.61
CA ALA A 64 -1.11 0.86 -7.70
C ALA A 64 -1.86 0.75 -6.36
N VAL A 65 -2.52 1.83 -5.92
CA VAL A 65 -3.38 1.80 -4.73
C VAL A 65 -4.65 0.99 -5.01
N LEU A 66 -5.22 1.07 -6.21
CA LEU A 66 -6.35 0.23 -6.62
C LEU A 66 -5.96 -1.25 -6.68
N ASP A 67 -4.82 -1.57 -7.27
CA ASP A 67 -4.27 -2.93 -7.32
C ASP A 67 -4.05 -3.49 -5.90
N ALA A 68 -3.57 -2.66 -4.97
CA ALA A 68 -3.43 -3.01 -3.56
C ALA A 68 -4.78 -3.35 -2.90
N VAL A 69 -5.80 -2.55 -3.16
CA VAL A 69 -7.16 -2.78 -2.65
C VAL A 69 -7.73 -4.07 -3.23
N ASP A 70 -7.59 -4.27 -4.54
CA ASP A 70 -8.08 -5.46 -5.25
C ASP A 70 -7.41 -6.74 -4.74
N ALA A 71 -6.09 -6.71 -4.56
CA ALA A 71 -5.32 -7.80 -3.97
C ALA A 71 -5.74 -8.16 -2.53
N LEU A 72 -6.32 -7.22 -1.78
CA LEU A 72 -6.83 -7.42 -0.42
C LEU A 72 -8.30 -7.81 -0.36
N GLN A 73 -9.05 -7.67 -1.45
CA GLN A 73 -10.44 -8.10 -1.49
C GLN A 73 -10.49 -9.63 -1.64
N PRO A 74 -11.03 -10.39 -0.68
CA PRO A 74 -10.99 -11.85 -0.67
C PRO A 74 -11.99 -12.50 -1.63
N GLY A 75 -12.14 -12.00 -2.86
CA GLY A 75 -13.13 -12.54 -3.79
C GLY A 75 -12.96 -12.09 -5.22
N SER A 76 -12.13 -12.81 -5.98
CA SER A 76 -12.26 -13.00 -7.43
C SER A 76 -11.34 -14.14 -7.89
N HIS A 77 -11.55 -15.36 -7.38
CA HIS A 77 -11.17 -16.59 -8.08
C HIS A 77 -12.03 -17.77 -7.65
#